data_AF-A0A4D5RUH7-F1
#
_entry.id   AF-A0A4D5RUH7-F1
#
_cell.length_a   1.000
_cell.length_b   1.000
_cell.length_c   1.000
_cell.angle_alpha   90.00
_cell.angle_beta   90.00
_cell.angle_gamma   90.00
#
_symmetry.space_group_name_H-M   'P 1'
#
loop_
_entity.id
_entity.type
_entity.pdbx_description
1 polymer ?
#
loop_
_entity_poly.entity_id
_entity_poly.type
_entity_poly.pdbx_seq_one_letter_code
_entity_poly.pdbx_strand_id
1 'polypeptide(L)'
;FCFRAGISPSFKKHLKDFVRGVLSPSKLVVKTWYGVPLTALELCKFVEKMTPMFSSKELPKPALMVEKTDEFCAELVRDKALMEYSNSLGQVLQSSDGTIISPEELKLEEANLRKKALIAFDTAPCLKLNECKEKERESVIKQSETIFSDILKRYQDAWEKYEESKKSQFHLKIAAQTLITTARLALGCVAFVVTPTVPIATAVTTAHR
;
A
#
# COMPACT_ATOMS: atom_id res chain seq x y z
N PHE A 1 3.50 41.40 -16.01
CA PHE A 1 4.19 41.15 -14.73
C PHE A 1 5.69 41.26 -14.89
N CYS A 2 6.28 42.36 -14.43
CA CYS A 2 7.69 42.73 -14.59
C CYS A 2 8.52 42.33 -13.35
N PHE A 3 9.24 41.21 -13.41
CA PHE A 3 10.23 40.81 -12.38
C PHE A 3 11.70 41.07 -12.78
N ARG A 4 11.96 41.75 -13.91
CA ARG A 4 13.29 41.73 -14.55
C ARG A 4 14.27 42.86 -14.18
N ALA A 5 13.82 43.96 -13.55
CA ALA A 5 14.62 45.18 -13.44
C ALA A 5 15.53 45.31 -12.19
N GLY A 6 15.33 44.51 -11.13
CA GLY A 6 16.06 44.65 -9.86
C GLY A 6 17.17 43.63 -9.58
N ILE A 7 17.41 42.67 -10.47
CA ILE A 7 18.37 41.57 -10.23
C ILE A 7 19.58 41.72 -11.17
N SER A 8 20.78 41.72 -10.58
CA SER A 8 22.03 41.90 -11.32
C SER A 8 22.24 40.80 -12.38
N PRO A 9 22.86 41.13 -13.53
CA PRO A 9 23.15 40.12 -14.57
C PRO A 9 24.02 38.97 -14.06
N SER A 10 24.98 39.25 -13.18
CA SER A 10 25.83 38.23 -12.57
C SER A 10 25.02 37.28 -11.69
N PHE A 11 24.09 37.79 -10.87
CA PHE A 11 23.21 36.93 -10.08
C PHE A 11 22.30 36.08 -10.95
N LYS A 12 21.74 36.65 -12.03
CA LYS A 12 20.92 35.89 -13.00
C LYS A 12 21.69 34.72 -13.62
N LYS A 13 22.99 34.88 -13.89
CA LYS A 13 23.85 33.80 -14.40
C LYS A 13 23.97 32.68 -13.36
N HIS A 14 24.41 33.01 -12.15
CA HIS A 14 24.58 32.03 -11.08
C HIS A 14 23.27 31.35 -10.68
N LEU A 15 22.14 32.07 -10.68
CA LEU A 15 20.84 31.49 -10.39
C LEU A 15 20.43 30.45 -11.45
N LYS A 16 20.68 30.72 -12.74
CA LYS A 16 20.42 29.74 -13.80
C LYS A 16 21.25 28.48 -13.63
N ASP A 17 22.53 28.65 -13.32
CA ASP A 17 23.45 27.53 -13.12
C ASP A 17 23.08 26.74 -11.85
N PHE A 18 22.73 27.42 -10.77
CA PHE A 18 22.24 26.81 -9.53
C PHE A 18 20.95 26.01 -9.73
N VAL A 19 19.93 26.61 -10.35
CA VAL A 19 18.65 25.94 -10.59
C VAL A 19 18.85 24.70 -11.46
N ARG A 20 19.67 24.77 -12.50
CA ARG A 20 20.02 23.58 -13.31
C ARG A 20 20.82 22.56 -12.50
N GLY A 21 21.71 23.02 -11.63
CA GLY A 21 22.54 22.17 -10.77
C GLY A 21 21.72 21.37 -9.75
N VAL A 22 20.61 21.92 -9.24
CA VAL A 22 19.82 21.30 -8.17
C VAL A 22 18.47 20.72 -8.60
N LEU A 23 17.86 21.22 -9.68
CA LEU A 23 16.51 20.81 -10.14
C LEU A 23 16.49 20.16 -11.52
N SER A 24 17.64 19.88 -12.14
CA SER A 24 17.62 19.09 -13.38
C SER A 24 17.18 17.65 -13.10
N PRO A 25 16.45 16.97 -14.02
CA PRO A 25 15.92 15.63 -13.77
C PRO A 25 16.97 14.61 -13.31
N SER A 26 18.18 14.69 -13.89
CA SER A 26 19.32 13.83 -13.53
C SER A 26 19.98 14.15 -12.18
N LYS A 27 19.57 15.24 -11.52
CA LYS A 27 20.09 15.71 -10.22
C LYS A 27 19.06 15.61 -9.09
N LEU A 28 17.81 15.26 -9.40
CA LEU A 28 16.79 15.04 -8.40
C LEU A 28 17.16 13.84 -7.52
N VAL A 29 17.20 14.05 -6.22
CA VAL A 29 17.49 13.01 -5.23
C VAL A 29 16.17 12.56 -4.61
N VAL A 30 15.85 11.28 -4.77
CA VAL A 30 14.68 10.68 -4.11
C VAL A 30 14.93 10.64 -2.61
N LYS A 31 13.97 11.14 -1.82
CA LYS A 31 14.07 11.07 -0.37
C LYS A 31 14.04 9.60 0.07
N THR A 32 15.05 9.19 0.81
CA THR A 32 15.13 7.83 1.36
C THR A 32 15.12 7.85 2.89
N TRP A 33 14.63 6.77 3.46
CA TRP A 33 14.70 6.43 4.87
C TRP A 33 15.45 5.11 5.05
N TYR A 34 16.60 5.10 5.73
CA TYR A 34 17.49 3.92 5.82
C TYR A 34 17.76 3.28 4.43
N GLY A 35 17.96 4.11 3.39
CA GLY A 35 18.17 3.67 2.01
C GLY A 35 16.90 3.23 1.26
N VAL A 36 15.75 3.18 1.90
CA VAL A 36 14.46 2.85 1.29
C VAL A 36 13.78 4.13 0.76
N PRO A 37 13.39 4.22 -0.52
CA PRO A 37 12.71 5.39 -1.05
C PRO A 37 11.36 5.61 -0.37
N LEU A 38 11.04 6.87 -0.06
CA LEU A 38 9.75 7.28 0.46
C LEU A 38 8.84 7.77 -0.66
N THR A 39 7.58 7.38 -0.59
CA THR A 39 6.51 7.97 -1.38
C THR A 39 6.08 9.32 -0.80
N ALA A 40 5.40 10.14 -1.60
CA ALA A 40 4.86 11.41 -1.13
C ALA A 40 3.87 11.24 0.02
N LEU A 41 3.03 10.19 -0.02
CA LEU A 41 2.07 9.89 1.04
C LEU A 41 2.77 9.54 2.36
N GLU A 42 3.81 8.71 2.31
CA GLU A 42 4.61 8.36 3.49
C GLU A 42 5.30 9.59 4.08
N LEU A 43 5.79 10.50 3.23
CA LEU A 43 6.38 11.75 3.68
C LEU A 43 5.35 12.66 4.36
N CYS A 44 4.12 12.76 3.83
CA CYS A 44 3.03 13.50 4.48
C CYS A 44 2.69 12.92 5.85
N LYS A 45 2.49 11.59 5.94
CA LYS A 45 2.23 10.91 7.21
C LYS A 45 3.35 11.13 8.23
N PHE A 46 4.61 11.13 7.78
CA PHE A 46 5.75 11.44 8.64
C PHE A 46 5.65 12.86 9.19
N VAL A 47 5.38 13.87 8.34
CA VAL A 47 5.19 15.25 8.79
C VAL A 47 4.04 15.37 9.79
N GLU A 48 2.91 14.74 9.52
CA GLU A 48 1.74 14.71 10.43
C GLU A 48 2.07 14.08 11.78
N LYS A 49 2.86 12.99 11.80
CA LYS A 49 3.29 12.31 13.03
C LYS A 49 4.29 13.13 13.83
N MET A 50 5.21 13.82 13.16
CA MET A 50 6.35 14.48 13.79
C MET A 50 6.02 15.91 14.22
N THR A 51 5.19 16.63 13.48
CA THR A 51 4.82 18.04 13.75
C THR A 51 4.34 18.28 15.18
N PRO A 52 3.48 17.42 15.78
CA PRO A 52 3.01 17.61 17.15
C PRO A 52 4.12 17.70 18.20
N MET A 53 5.29 17.09 17.97
CA MET A 53 6.43 17.20 18.90
C MET A 53 7.04 18.60 18.97
N PHE A 54 6.77 19.44 17.97
CA PHE A 54 7.26 20.81 17.89
C PHE A 54 6.22 21.84 18.35
N SER A 55 5.08 21.39 18.87
CA SER A 55 3.99 22.27 19.32
C SER A 55 4.25 22.90 20.70
N SER A 56 5.25 22.42 21.45
CA SER A 56 5.68 23.04 22.71
C SER A 56 6.53 24.28 22.48
N LYS A 57 6.63 25.14 23.52
CA LYS A 57 7.55 26.30 23.50
C LYS A 57 9.03 25.89 23.47
N GLU A 58 9.32 24.67 23.90
CA GLU A 58 10.67 24.09 23.88
C GLU A 58 10.78 23.10 22.71
N LEU A 59 11.97 22.99 22.13
CA LEU A 59 12.27 21.99 21.11
C LEU A 59 12.28 20.58 21.73
N PRO A 60 11.82 19.54 21.00
CA PRO A 60 11.87 18.17 21.48
C PRO A 60 13.31 17.72 21.69
N LYS A 61 13.53 16.88 22.71
CA LYS A 61 14.84 16.27 22.93
C LYS A 61 15.18 15.35 21.74
N PRO A 62 16.45 15.33 21.27
CA PRO A 62 16.85 14.47 20.16
C PRO A 62 16.50 12.98 20.36
N ALA A 63 16.62 12.47 21.59
CA ALA A 63 16.25 11.09 21.92
C ALA A 63 14.76 10.78 21.62
N LEU A 64 13.86 11.70 21.98
CA LEU A 64 12.42 11.56 21.69
C LEU A 64 12.16 11.60 20.18
N MET A 65 12.88 12.44 19.44
CA MET A 65 12.75 12.49 17.98
C MET A 65 13.15 11.16 17.33
N VAL A 66 14.22 10.53 17.81
CA VAL A 66 14.66 9.21 17.34
C VAL A 66 13.61 8.14 17.66
N GLU A 67 13.09 8.12 18.89
CA GLU A 67 12.03 7.19 19.29
C GLU A 67 10.79 7.30 18.41
N LYS A 68 10.26 8.52 18.20
CA LYS A 68 9.07 8.73 17.35
C LYS A 68 9.31 8.42 15.88
N THR A 69 10.52 8.66 15.42
CA THR A 69 10.96 8.30 14.10
C THR A 69 10.98 6.78 13.91
N ASP A 70 11.52 6.06 14.88
CA ASP A 70 11.62 4.61 14.89
C ASP A 70 10.23 3.95 15.01
N GLU A 71 9.34 4.51 15.84
CA GLU A 71 7.92 4.14 15.89
C GLU A 71 7.26 4.28 14.50
N PHE A 72 7.42 5.44 13.85
CA PHE A 72 6.85 5.67 12.52
C PHE A 72 7.40 4.68 11.48
N CYS A 73 8.68 4.36 11.55
CA CYS A 73 9.29 3.36 10.67
C CYS A 73 8.67 1.98 10.87
N ALA A 74 8.42 1.57 12.12
CA ALA A 74 7.79 0.29 12.42
C ALA A 74 6.34 0.24 11.94
N GLU A 75 5.56 1.31 12.15
CA GLU A 75 4.21 1.47 11.61
C GLU A 75 4.22 1.35 10.08
N LEU A 76 5.17 1.99 9.40
CA LEU A 76 5.27 1.96 7.95
C LEU A 76 5.59 0.56 7.41
N VAL A 77 6.49 -0.19 8.05
CA VAL A 77 6.82 -1.56 7.64
C VAL A 77 5.64 -2.49 7.86
N ARG A 78 4.94 -2.36 8.99
CA ARG A 78 3.71 -3.11 9.26
C ARG A 78 2.69 -2.88 8.14
N ASP A 79 2.43 -1.62 7.79
CA ASP A 79 1.45 -1.27 6.75
C ASP A 79 1.84 -1.87 5.40
N LYS A 80 3.13 -1.82 5.03
CA LYS A 80 3.64 -2.46 3.80
C LYS A 80 3.45 -3.97 3.81
N ALA A 81 3.82 -4.63 4.90
CA ALA A 81 3.68 -6.08 5.03
C ALA A 81 2.21 -6.52 4.93
N LEU A 82 1.29 -5.81 5.58
CA LEU A 82 -0.15 -6.08 5.52
C LEU A 82 -0.76 -5.79 4.14
N MET A 83 -0.25 -4.77 3.45
CA MET A 83 -0.65 -4.46 2.09
C MET A 83 -0.20 -5.55 1.11
N GLU A 84 1.06 -5.99 1.20
CA GLU A 84 1.60 -7.09 0.39
C GLU A 84 0.88 -8.40 0.65
N TYR A 85 0.59 -8.71 1.92
CA TYR A 85 -0.25 -9.84 2.32
C TYR A 85 -1.63 -9.78 1.65
N SER A 86 -2.35 -8.66 1.82
CA SER A 86 -3.69 -8.46 1.25
C SER A 86 -3.70 -8.55 -0.27
N ASN A 87 -2.66 -8.02 -0.92
CA ASN A 87 -2.50 -8.10 -2.37
C ASN A 87 -2.26 -9.53 -2.84
N SER A 88 -1.40 -10.27 -2.16
CA SER A 88 -1.10 -11.66 -2.49
C SER A 88 -2.30 -12.57 -2.27
N LEU A 89 -3.03 -12.37 -1.17
CA LEU A 89 -4.28 -13.09 -0.89
C LEU A 89 -5.32 -12.81 -1.98
N GLY A 90 -5.37 -11.56 -2.44
CA GLY A 90 -6.24 -11.19 -3.54
C GLY A 90 -5.87 -11.85 -4.87
N GLN A 91 -4.58 -12.02 -5.16
CA GLN A 91 -4.11 -12.73 -6.35
C GLN A 91 -4.45 -14.22 -6.30
N VAL A 92 -4.28 -14.86 -5.14
CA VAL A 92 -4.68 -16.27 -4.93
C VAL A 92 -6.16 -16.47 -5.22
N LEU A 93 -7.02 -15.53 -4.79
CA LEU A 93 -8.46 -15.56 -5.08
C LEU A 93 -8.81 -15.21 -6.54
N GLN A 94 -7.91 -14.56 -7.28
CA GLN A 94 -8.12 -14.04 -8.64
C GLN A 94 -7.30 -14.80 -9.69
N SER A 95 -6.97 -16.07 -9.47
CA SER A 95 -6.15 -16.89 -10.36
C SER A 95 -6.40 -16.58 -11.85
N SER A 96 -5.31 -16.30 -12.58
CA SER A 96 -5.35 -15.80 -13.96
C SER A 96 -5.92 -16.81 -14.95
N ASP A 97 -5.89 -18.09 -14.60
CA ASP A 97 -6.48 -19.21 -15.34
C ASP A 97 -7.97 -19.40 -15.03
N GLY A 98 -8.50 -18.68 -14.04
CA GLY A 98 -9.87 -18.78 -13.58
C GLY A 98 -10.17 -19.99 -12.70
N THR A 99 -9.15 -20.72 -12.27
CA THR A 99 -9.28 -21.85 -11.35
C THR A 99 -9.69 -21.34 -9.97
N ILE A 100 -10.93 -21.60 -9.58
CA ILE A 100 -11.41 -21.27 -8.23
C ILE A 100 -10.83 -22.31 -7.27
N ILE A 101 -10.17 -21.85 -6.21
CA ILE A 101 -9.63 -22.73 -5.17
C ILE A 101 -10.68 -23.03 -4.09
N SER A 102 -10.59 -24.21 -3.49
CA SER A 102 -11.45 -24.58 -2.36
C SER A 102 -11.12 -23.74 -1.11
N PRO A 103 -12.05 -23.62 -0.14
CA PRO A 103 -11.75 -23.00 1.15
C PRO A 103 -10.56 -23.64 1.89
N GLU A 104 -10.36 -24.94 1.71
CA GLU A 104 -9.24 -25.71 2.27
C GLU A 104 -7.91 -25.32 1.63
N GLU A 105 -7.87 -25.19 0.30
CA GLU A 105 -6.71 -24.70 -0.44
C GLU A 105 -6.39 -23.25 -0.09
N LEU A 106 -7.41 -22.40 0.06
CA LEU A 106 -7.24 -21.00 0.48
C LEU A 106 -6.58 -20.90 1.85
N LYS A 107 -6.95 -21.75 2.81
CA LYS A 107 -6.30 -21.81 4.15
C LYS A 107 -4.84 -22.23 4.04
N LEU A 108 -4.51 -23.18 3.16
CA LEU A 108 -3.14 -23.62 2.95
C LEU A 108 -2.27 -22.51 2.35
N GLU A 109 -2.77 -21.85 1.31
CA GLU A 109 -2.08 -20.72 0.68
C GLU A 109 -1.88 -19.55 1.66
N GLU A 110 -2.90 -19.26 2.46
CA GLU A 110 -2.85 -18.17 3.41
C GLU A 110 -1.73 -18.33 4.45
N ALA A 111 -1.51 -19.54 4.96
CA ALA A 111 -0.43 -19.79 5.91
C ALA A 111 0.95 -19.42 5.33
N ASN A 112 1.17 -19.69 4.04
CA ASN A 112 2.38 -19.31 3.33
C ASN A 112 2.47 -17.78 3.14
N LEU A 113 1.35 -17.12 2.80
CA LEU A 113 1.30 -15.67 2.63
C LEU A 113 1.57 -14.92 3.94
N ARG A 114 0.99 -15.38 5.05
CA ARG A 114 1.22 -14.81 6.37
C ARG A 114 2.69 -14.93 6.77
N LYS A 115 3.30 -16.09 6.54
CA LYS A 115 4.73 -16.31 6.77
C LYS A 115 5.59 -15.35 5.94
N LYS A 116 5.26 -15.14 4.66
CA LYS A 116 5.98 -14.18 3.79
C LYS A 116 5.87 -12.75 4.32
N ALA A 117 4.67 -12.33 4.74
CA ALA A 117 4.46 -11.00 5.30
C ALA A 117 5.27 -10.75 6.58
N LEU A 118 5.34 -11.75 7.47
CA LEU A 118 6.17 -11.68 8.67
C LEU A 118 7.67 -11.62 8.35
N ILE A 119 8.15 -12.40 7.39
CA ILE A 119 9.55 -12.34 6.94
C ILE A 119 9.85 -10.95 6.35
N ALA A 120 8.94 -10.40 5.53
CA ALA A 120 9.11 -9.07 4.95
C ALA A 120 9.18 -7.99 6.03
N PHE A 121 8.36 -8.11 7.08
CA PHE A 121 8.44 -7.25 8.26
C PHE A 121 9.80 -7.41 8.97
N ASP A 122 10.13 -8.64 9.40
CA ASP A 122 11.31 -8.93 10.23
C ASP A 122 12.65 -8.56 9.54
N THR A 123 12.68 -8.59 8.21
CA THR A 123 13.90 -8.30 7.41
C THR A 123 13.99 -6.86 6.92
N ALA A 124 13.01 -6.01 7.21
CA ALA A 124 12.96 -4.63 6.72
C ALA A 124 14.18 -3.81 7.19
N PRO A 125 14.87 -3.08 6.29
CA PRO A 125 16.09 -2.33 6.63
C PRO A 125 15.91 -1.32 7.77
N CYS A 126 14.76 -0.65 7.82
CA CYS A 126 14.45 0.37 8.81
C CYS A 126 14.15 -0.17 10.21
N LEU A 127 14.03 -1.49 10.36
CA LEU A 127 13.82 -2.10 11.66
C LEU A 127 15.13 -2.49 12.34
N LYS A 128 16.28 -2.62 11.67
CA LYS A 128 17.48 -3.29 12.22
C LYS A 128 17.93 -2.90 13.64
N LEU A 129 17.57 -1.73 14.16
CA LEU A 129 18.03 -1.21 15.46
C LEU A 129 16.93 -0.93 16.50
N ASN A 130 15.66 -1.26 16.23
CA ASN A 130 14.53 -0.74 17.01
C ASN A 130 13.96 -1.74 18.05
N GLU A 131 13.60 -1.26 19.25
CA GLU A 131 12.84 -1.98 20.29
C GLU A 131 11.32 -2.02 20.01
N CYS A 132 10.76 -1.03 19.29
CA CYS A 132 9.31 -0.95 18.98
C CYS A 132 8.81 -2.01 17.98
N LYS A 133 9.65 -2.97 17.57
CA LYS A 133 9.29 -4.02 16.60
C LYS A 133 8.19 -4.92 17.12
N GLU A 134 8.26 -5.35 18.38
CA GLU A 134 7.41 -6.43 18.88
C GLU A 134 5.94 -6.06 18.82
N LYS A 135 5.58 -4.85 19.27
CA LYS A 135 4.21 -4.33 19.18
C LYS A 135 3.69 -4.32 17.75
N GLU A 136 4.51 -3.84 16.80
CA GLU A 136 4.07 -3.75 15.41
C GLU A 136 4.09 -5.09 14.69
N ARG A 137 4.96 -6.01 15.09
CA ARG A 137 4.99 -7.40 14.66
C ARG A 137 3.74 -8.15 15.12
N GLU A 138 3.38 -8.03 16.39
CA GLU A 138 2.11 -8.55 16.93
C GLU A 138 0.90 -7.98 16.18
N SER A 139 0.97 -6.69 15.83
CA SER A 139 -0.04 -6.03 15.01
C SER A 139 -0.16 -6.65 13.60
N VAL A 140 0.97 -6.99 12.94
CA VAL A 140 0.94 -7.73 11.66
C VAL A 140 0.22 -9.07 11.83
N ILE A 141 0.56 -9.84 12.86
CA ILE A 141 -0.06 -11.15 13.14
C ILE A 141 -1.57 -10.98 13.30
N LYS A 142 -1.99 -10.18 14.27
CA LYS A 142 -3.41 -9.99 14.62
C LYS A 142 -4.24 -9.43 13.47
N GLN A 143 -3.71 -8.44 12.74
CA GLN A 143 -4.43 -7.85 11.62
C GLN A 143 -4.53 -8.81 10.44
N SER A 144 -3.47 -9.56 10.11
CA SER A 144 -3.54 -10.58 9.05
C SER A 144 -4.56 -11.67 9.36
N GLU A 145 -4.65 -12.13 10.62
CA GLU A 145 -5.66 -13.09 11.07
C GLU A 145 -7.08 -12.52 10.98
N THR A 146 -7.27 -11.26 11.38
CA THR A 146 -8.57 -10.57 11.28
C THR A 146 -9.03 -10.45 9.83
N ILE A 147 -8.13 -9.96 8.95
CA ILE A 147 -8.37 -9.84 7.52
C ILE A 147 -8.75 -11.20 6.93
N PHE A 148 -7.99 -12.26 7.27
CA PHE A 148 -8.27 -13.58 6.76
C PHE A 148 -9.59 -14.14 7.25
N SER A 149 -9.88 -14.03 8.55
CA SER A 149 -11.15 -14.51 9.13
C SER A 149 -12.35 -13.89 8.43
N ASP A 150 -12.31 -12.57 8.18
CA ASP A 150 -13.37 -11.84 7.49
C ASP A 150 -13.51 -12.28 6.02
N ILE A 151 -12.40 -12.47 5.32
CA ILE A 151 -12.39 -12.94 3.92
C ILE A 151 -12.88 -14.38 3.84
N LEU A 152 -12.36 -15.27 4.68
CA LEU A 152 -12.68 -16.70 4.67
C LEU A 152 -14.15 -16.93 4.93
N LYS A 153 -14.73 -16.28 5.96
CA LYS A 153 -16.15 -16.41 6.29
C LYS A 153 -17.02 -16.07 5.07
N ARG A 154 -16.77 -14.93 4.44
CA ARG A 154 -17.56 -14.46 3.29
C ARG A 154 -17.29 -15.29 2.03
N TYR A 155 -16.08 -15.82 1.89
CA TYR A 155 -15.73 -16.73 0.80
C TYR A 155 -16.47 -18.06 0.94
N GLN A 156 -16.55 -18.62 2.14
CA GLN A 156 -17.34 -19.82 2.44
C GLN A 156 -18.82 -19.61 2.14
N ASP A 157 -19.41 -18.48 2.59
CA ASP A 157 -20.81 -18.13 2.29
C ASP A 157 -21.07 -18.04 0.77
N ALA A 158 -20.09 -17.58 -0.02
CA ALA A 158 -20.18 -17.50 -1.47
C ALA A 158 -19.98 -18.86 -2.14
N TRP A 159 -19.09 -19.69 -1.58
CA TRP A 159 -18.78 -21.04 -2.04
C TRP A 159 -19.98 -21.98 -1.89
N GLU A 160 -20.65 -21.98 -0.73
CA GLU A 160 -21.87 -22.77 -0.50
C GLU A 160 -22.94 -22.45 -1.54
N LYS A 161 -23.18 -21.16 -1.81
CA LYS A 161 -24.13 -20.73 -2.84
C LYS A 161 -23.72 -21.15 -4.25
N TYR A 162 -22.42 -21.17 -4.54
CA TYR A 162 -21.90 -21.64 -5.83
C TYR A 162 -22.18 -23.13 -6.01
N GLU A 163 -21.89 -23.95 -5.00
CA GLU A 163 -22.15 -25.40 -5.02
C GLU A 163 -23.65 -25.70 -5.14
N GLU A 164 -24.50 -25.02 -4.36
CA GLU A 164 -25.95 -25.23 -4.39
C GLU A 164 -26.59 -24.83 -5.72
N SER A 165 -26.15 -23.72 -6.32
CA SER A 165 -26.79 -23.16 -7.51
C SER A 165 -26.14 -23.56 -8.83
N LYS A 166 -24.94 -24.17 -8.80
CA LYS A 166 -24.03 -24.33 -9.95
C LYS A 166 -23.94 -23.07 -10.81
N LYS A 167 -24.09 -21.88 -10.21
CA LYS A 167 -24.08 -20.60 -10.95
C LYS A 167 -22.68 -20.27 -11.45
N SER A 168 -22.67 -19.39 -12.45
CA SER A 168 -21.46 -18.87 -13.07
C SER A 168 -20.40 -18.42 -12.06
N GLN A 169 -19.19 -18.95 -12.24
CA GLN A 169 -17.92 -18.60 -11.57
C GLN A 169 -17.68 -17.08 -11.46
N PHE A 170 -18.31 -16.30 -12.35
CA PHE A 170 -18.28 -14.85 -12.36
C PHE A 170 -18.74 -14.20 -11.05
N HIS A 171 -19.80 -14.71 -10.41
CA HIS A 171 -20.32 -14.10 -9.17
C HIS A 171 -19.36 -14.29 -7.99
N LEU A 172 -18.66 -15.43 -7.93
CA LEU A 172 -17.70 -15.72 -6.87
C LEU A 172 -16.45 -14.84 -7.00
N LYS A 173 -15.99 -14.60 -8.23
CA LYS A 173 -14.90 -13.64 -8.51
C LYS A 173 -15.25 -12.20 -8.11
N ILE A 174 -16.47 -11.73 -8.42
CA ILE A 174 -16.93 -10.38 -8.00
C ILE A 174 -16.97 -10.25 -6.48
N ALA A 175 -17.46 -11.29 -5.79
CA ALA A 175 -17.48 -11.30 -4.33
C ALA A 175 -16.04 -11.17 -3.79
N ALA A 176 -15.12 -12.02 -4.23
CA ALA A 176 -13.71 -11.95 -3.83
C ALA A 176 -13.09 -10.56 -4.09
N GLN A 177 -13.32 -9.95 -5.25
CA GLN A 177 -12.81 -8.62 -5.60
C GLN A 177 -13.28 -7.53 -4.63
N THR A 178 -14.57 -7.57 -4.29
CA THR A 178 -15.19 -6.59 -3.38
C THR A 178 -14.59 -6.71 -1.98
N LEU A 179 -14.29 -7.94 -1.55
CA LEU A 179 -13.68 -8.21 -0.24
C LEU A 179 -12.26 -7.69 -0.14
N ILE A 180 -11.43 -7.98 -1.15
CA ILE A 180 -10.04 -7.50 -1.19
C ILE A 180 -9.99 -5.97 -1.22
N THR A 181 -10.89 -5.34 -1.98
CA THR A 181 -10.98 -3.88 -2.04
C THR A 181 -11.39 -3.29 -0.70
N THR A 182 -12.33 -3.93 0.01
CA THR A 182 -12.76 -3.51 1.36
C THR A 182 -11.63 -3.66 2.38
N ALA A 183 -10.88 -4.77 2.34
CA ALA A 183 -9.72 -4.98 3.22
C ALA A 183 -8.61 -3.92 2.97
N ARG A 184 -8.34 -3.58 1.70
CA ARG A 184 -7.41 -2.51 1.33
C ARG A 184 -7.85 -1.13 1.83
N LEU A 185 -9.15 -0.82 1.73
CA LEU A 185 -9.71 0.44 2.25
C LEU A 185 -9.66 0.50 3.77
N ALA A 186 -9.93 -0.61 4.47
CA ALA A 186 -9.81 -0.70 5.93
C ALA A 186 -8.37 -0.46 6.43
N LEU A 187 -7.37 -0.84 5.63
CA LEU A 187 -5.95 -0.53 5.86
C LEU A 187 -5.57 0.92 5.48
N GLY A 188 -6.52 1.76 5.03
CA GLY A 188 -6.27 3.14 4.63
C GLY A 188 -5.50 3.27 3.31
N CYS A 189 -5.50 2.24 2.46
CA CYS A 189 -4.76 2.18 1.21
C CYS A 189 -5.70 2.35 0.00
N VAL A 190 -5.79 3.57 -0.54
CA VAL A 190 -6.41 3.82 -1.86
C VAL A 190 -5.33 3.63 -2.93
N ALA A 191 -5.02 2.37 -3.27
CA ALA A 191 -4.36 2.10 -4.54
C ALA A 191 -5.44 2.11 -5.64
N PHE A 192 -5.28 2.98 -6.65
CA PHE A 192 -6.17 3.06 -7.81
C PHE A 192 -6.43 1.66 -8.37
N VAL A 193 -7.67 1.18 -8.22
CA VAL A 193 -8.12 0.00 -8.95
C VAL A 193 -8.33 0.49 -10.38
N VAL A 194 -7.37 0.20 -11.27
CA VAL A 194 -7.64 0.25 -12.71
C VAL A 194 -8.60 -0.90 -12.98
N THR A 195 -9.90 -0.60 -13.00
CA THR A 195 -10.88 -1.53 -13.55
C THR A 195 -10.62 -1.58 -15.06
N PRO A 196 -10.30 -2.75 -15.65
CA PRO A 196 -10.43 -2.88 -17.09
C PRO A 196 -11.91 -2.75 -17.41
N THR A 197 -12.32 -1.62 -17.97
CA THR A 197 -13.62 -1.49 -18.62
C THR A 197 -13.62 -2.48 -19.77
N VAL A 198 -14.27 -3.63 -19.57
CA VAL A 198 -14.55 -4.56 -20.67
C VAL A 198 -15.55 -3.85 -21.57
N PRO A 199 -15.21 -3.51 -22.83
CA PRO A 199 -16.19 -2.98 -23.75
C PRO A 199 -17.18 -4.10 -24.06
N ILE A 200 -18.43 -3.93 -23.61
CA ILE A 200 -19.54 -4.77 -24.06
C ILE A 200 -19.79 -4.37 -25.52
N ALA A 201 -19.24 -5.16 -26.45
CA ALA A 201 -19.63 -5.11 -27.84
C ALA A 201 -21.06 -5.68 -27.93
N THR A 202 -22.06 -4.81 -27.94
CA THR A 202 -23.41 -5.19 -28.36
C THR A 202 -23.39 -5.37 -29.88
N ALA A 203 -23.18 -6.62 -30.30
CA ALA A 203 -23.56 -7.06 -31.63
C ALA A 203 -25.08 -6.94 -31.77
N VAL A 204 -25.55 -6.02 -32.62
CA VAL A 204 -26.90 -6.06 -33.16
C VAL A 204 -26.78 -6.32 -34.66
N THR A 205 -26.99 -7.58 -35.01
CA THR A 205 -27.19 -8.05 -36.38
C THR A 205 -28.60 -7.70 -36.86
N THR A 206 -28.63 -7.00 -38.01
CA THR A 206 -29.56 -7.13 -39.15
C THR A 206 -31.06 -6.91 -38.96
N ALA A 207 -31.67 -6.06 -39.79
CA ALA A 207 -32.48 -6.51 -40.93
C ALA A 207 -32.99 -5.36 -41.82
N HIS A 208 -33.01 -5.63 -43.13
CA HIS A 208 -33.68 -4.91 -44.20
C HIS A 208 -35.09 -4.39 -43.85
N ARG A 209 -35.44 -3.17 -44.29
CA ARG A 209 -36.19 -2.94 -45.55
C ARG A 209 -36.14 -1.46 -45.95
#